data_AF-A0A947Z3N7-F1
#
_entry.id   AF-A0A947Z3N7-F1
#
_cell.length_a   1.000
_cell.length_b   1.000
_cell.length_c   1.000
_cell.angle_alpha   90.00
_cell.angle_beta   90.00
_cell.angle_gamma   90.00
#
_symmetry.space_group_name_H-M   'P 1'
#
loop_
_entity.id
_entity.type
_entity.pdbx_description
1 polymer ?
#
loop_
_entity_poly.entity_id
_entity_poly.type
_entity_poly.pdbx_seq_one_letter_code
_entity_poly.pdbx_strand_id
1 'polypeptide(L)'
;MTGFQNTVLFRYFFFHWLFRDASVKELYQRSAAIAHNKANRHHLITYLRRWITLTLLMYFFGIMLEQLNTLACVFFYTVAALCACTIAKITVAWIFLGQQNPQRNL
;
A
#
# COMPACT_ATOMS: atom_id res chain seq x y z
N MET A 1 -15.38 -0.29 19.51
CA MET A 1 -14.99 -1.44 18.66
C MET A 1 -13.93 -0.97 17.66
N THR A 2 -12.64 -1.24 17.85
CA THR A 2 -11.59 -1.27 16.79
C THR A 2 -10.23 -1.72 17.37
N GLY A 3 -10.18 -2.89 18.02
CA GLY A 3 -8.90 -3.44 18.54
C GLY A 3 -7.87 -3.75 17.43
N PHE A 4 -8.34 -3.98 16.20
CA PHE A 4 -7.50 -4.40 15.07
C PHE A 4 -6.63 -3.27 14.49
N GLN A 5 -7.03 -2.00 14.65
CA GLN A 5 -6.30 -0.86 14.10
C GLN A 5 -5.03 -0.51 14.90
N ASN A 6 -4.94 -0.98 16.15
CA ASN A 6 -3.78 -0.78 17.01
C ASN A 6 -2.78 -1.94 16.98
N THR A 7 -3.10 -3.02 16.27
CA THR A 7 -2.18 -4.16 16.15
C THR A 7 -0.99 -3.78 15.28
N VAL A 8 0.22 -4.16 15.72
CA VAL A 8 1.48 -3.92 15.00
C VAL A 8 1.40 -4.45 13.56
N LEU A 9 0.73 -5.59 13.36
CA LEU A 9 0.48 -6.18 12.04
C LEU A 9 -0.28 -5.23 11.11
N PHE A 10 -1.31 -4.54 11.59
CA PHE A 10 -2.07 -3.59 10.78
C PHE A 10 -1.18 -2.43 10.34
N ARG A 11 -0.38 -1.85 11.25
CA ARG A 11 0.57 -0.77 10.91
C ARG A 11 1.72 -1.23 10.01
N TYR A 12 2.06 -2.53 10.07
CA TYR A 12 3.09 -3.14 9.25
C TYR A 12 2.62 -3.37 7.81
N PHE A 13 1.34 -3.70 7.59
CA PHE A 13 0.78 -3.98 6.28
C PHE A 13 0.04 -2.80 5.64
N PHE A 14 -0.62 -1.96 6.44
CA PHE A 14 -1.46 -0.86 5.98
C PHE A 14 -0.82 0.50 6.26
N PHE A 15 -0.82 1.35 5.22
CA PHE A 15 -0.27 2.71 5.26
C PHE A 15 -1.32 3.79 5.57
N HIS A 16 -2.59 3.40 5.78
CA HIS A 16 -3.71 4.34 5.97
C HIS A 16 -3.49 5.31 7.15
N TRP A 17 -2.81 4.85 8.21
CA TRP A 17 -2.45 5.69 9.36
C TRP A 17 -1.44 6.80 9.02
N LEU A 18 -0.61 6.61 8.00
CA LEU A 18 0.48 7.53 7.66
C LEU A 18 0.02 8.78 6.91
N PHE A 19 -1.13 8.70 6.24
CA PHE A 19 -1.65 9.79 5.42
C PHE A 19 -2.78 10.53 6.13
N ARG A 20 -2.68 11.85 6.12
CA ARG A 20 -3.73 12.73 6.60
C ARG A 20 -4.74 12.96 5.48
N ASP A 21 -6.02 12.92 5.82
CA ASP A 21 -7.09 13.20 4.87
C ASP A 21 -6.96 14.62 4.32
N ALA A 22 -6.93 14.74 2.99
CA ALA A 22 -6.79 16.00 2.26
C ALA A 22 -8.14 16.50 1.71
N SER A 23 -9.26 15.86 2.06
CA SER A 23 -10.63 16.25 1.69
C SER A 23 -11.15 17.48 2.46
N VAL A 24 -10.33 18.07 3.35
CA VAL A 24 -10.70 19.22 4.17
C VAL A 24 -10.95 20.46 3.30
N LYS A 25 -12.06 21.18 3.55
CA LYS A 25 -12.47 22.37 2.79
C LYS A 25 -11.50 23.56 2.94
N GLU A 26 -10.84 23.67 4.08
CA GLU A 26 -9.90 24.74 4.38
C GLU A 26 -8.60 24.61 3.56
N LEU A 27 -8.31 25.60 2.71
CA LEU A 27 -7.16 25.60 1.79
C LEU A 27 -5.82 25.47 2.51
N TYR A 28 -5.66 26.14 3.66
CA TYR A 28 -4.46 26.09 4.48
C TYR A 28 -4.25 24.72 5.13
N GLN A 29 -5.33 24.12 5.65
CA GLN A 29 -5.25 22.80 6.28
C GLN A 29 -4.98 21.71 5.23
N ARG A 30 -5.54 21.88 4.02
CA ARG A 30 -5.30 21.00 2.88
C ARG A 30 -3.85 21.08 2.37
N SER A 31 -3.26 22.27 2.25
CA SER A 31 -1.87 22.43 1.82
C SER A 31 -0.89 21.84 2.83
N ALA A 32 -1.15 22.02 4.14
CA ALA A 32 -0.38 21.40 5.21
C ALA A 32 -0.49 19.86 5.19
N ALA A 33 -1.70 19.31 4.97
CA ALA A 33 -1.92 17.86 4.84
C ALA A 33 -1.18 17.27 3.63
N ILE A 34 -1.22 17.95 2.48
CA ILE A 34 -0.51 17.52 1.26
C ILE A 34 1.01 17.57 1.46
N ALA A 35 1.55 18.64 2.07
CA ALA A 35 2.97 18.75 2.36
C ALA A 35 3.46 17.63 3.29
N HIS A 36 2.68 17.32 4.33
CA HIS A 36 2.95 16.21 5.24
C HIS A 36 2.92 14.85 4.52
N ASN A 37 1.89 14.60 3.72
CA ASN A 37 1.74 13.38 2.93
C ASN A 37 2.90 13.19 1.93
N LYS A 38 3.37 14.29 1.32
CA LYS A 38 4.52 14.29 0.41
C LYS A 38 5.83 13.98 1.13
N ALA A 39 6.06 14.54 2.32
CA ALA A 39 7.24 14.23 3.13
C ALA A 39 7.29 12.73 3.51
N ASN A 40 6.13 12.15 3.82
CA ASN A 40 6.02 10.74 4.20
C ASN A 40 6.02 9.76 3.01
N ARG A 41 6.03 10.25 1.77
CA ARG A 41 5.95 9.45 0.54
C ARG A 41 7.01 8.36 0.42
N HIS A 42 8.21 8.60 0.96
CA HIS A 42 9.30 7.62 0.91
C HIS A 42 8.95 6.30 1.62
N HIS A 43 8.12 6.34 2.66
CA HIS A 43 7.70 5.13 3.37
C HIS A 43 6.85 4.20 2.49
N LEU A 44 6.08 4.73 1.53
CA LEU A 44 5.31 3.90 0.57
C LEU A 44 6.22 2.95 -0.20
N ILE A 45 7.43 3.38 -0.57
CA ILE A 45 8.40 2.53 -1.29
C ILE A 45 8.85 1.38 -0.39
N THR A 46 9.05 1.62 0.91
CA THR A 46 9.37 0.57 1.88
C THR A 46 8.24 -0.46 1.99
N TYR A 47 6.99 -0.02 2.06
CA TYR A 47 5.83 -0.92 2.03
C TYR A 47 5.74 -1.68 0.70
N LEU A 48 5.97 -1.00 -0.43
CA LEU A 48 5.95 -1.61 -1.75
C LEU A 48 6.95 -2.77 -1.85
N ARG A 49 8.19 -2.57 -1.39
CA ARG A 49 9.22 -3.64 -1.37
C ARG A 49 8.77 -4.85 -0.55
N ARG A 50 8.17 -4.64 0.62
CA ARG A 50 7.66 -5.73 1.47
C ARG A 50 6.56 -6.53 0.77
N TRP A 51 5.59 -5.84 0.16
CA TRP A 51 4.49 -6.46 -0.56
C TRP A 51 4.95 -7.18 -1.83
N ILE A 52 5.94 -6.64 -2.55
CA ILE A 52 6.58 -7.32 -3.70
C ILE A 52 7.26 -8.61 -3.23
N THR A 53 8.07 -8.56 -2.17
CA THR A 53 8.72 -9.76 -1.62
C THR A 53 7.69 -10.82 -1.23
N LEU A 54 6.60 -10.44 -0.56
CA LEU A 54 5.54 -11.37 -0.19
C LEU A 54 4.86 -11.99 -1.43
N THR A 55 4.58 -11.18 -2.45
CA THR A 55 3.96 -11.65 -3.70
C THR A 55 4.87 -12.63 -4.44
N LEU A 56 6.17 -12.31 -4.53
CA LEU A 56 7.17 -13.18 -5.15
C LEU A 56 7.31 -14.50 -4.39
N LEU A 57 7.33 -14.46 -3.06
CA LEU A 57 7.38 -15.67 -2.23
C LEU A 57 6.13 -16.54 -2.47
N MET A 58 4.93 -15.96 -2.44
CA MET A 58 3.69 -16.72 -2.68
C MET A 58 3.63 -17.30 -4.09
N TYR A 59 4.09 -16.55 -5.10
CA TYR A 59 4.17 -17.02 -6.47
C TYR A 59 5.17 -18.19 -6.62
N PHE A 60 6.34 -18.08 -5.99
CA PHE A 60 7.34 -19.15 -5.96
C PHE A 60 6.81 -20.42 -5.27
N PHE A 61 6.11 -20.28 -4.14
CA PHE A 61 5.43 -21.41 -3.50
C PHE A 61 4.34 -22.01 -4.39
N GLY A 62 3.60 -21.17 -5.14
CA GLY A 62 2.62 -21.62 -6.13
C GLY A 62 3.24 -22.55 -7.19
N ILE A 63 4.38 -22.16 -7.78
CA ILE A 63 5.11 -22.96 -8.77
C ILE A 63 5.60 -24.28 -8.16
N MET A 64 6.17 -24.25 -6.95
CA MET A 64 6.66 -25.47 -6.28
C MET A 64 5.53 -26.45 -5.97
N LEU A 65 4.35 -25.95 -5.60
CA LEU A 65 3.19 -26.78 -5.23
C LEU A 65 2.35 -27.23 -6.43
N GLU A 66 2.55 -26.63 -7.60
CA GLU A 66 1.89 -27.03 -8.85
C GLU A 66 2.12 -28.52 -9.15
N GLN A 67 3.27 -29.06 -8.74
CA GLN A 67 3.64 -30.46 -8.93
C GLN A 67 2.98 -31.43 -7.93
N LEU A 68 2.40 -30.93 -6.84
CA LEU A 68 1.93 -31.74 -5.71
C LEU A 68 0.40 -31.68 -5.55
N ASN A 69 -0.21 -30.50 -5.66
CA ASN A 69 -1.64 -30.35 -5.37
C ASN A 69 -2.25 -29.09 -6.01
N THR A 70 -3.17 -29.28 -6.95
CA THR A 70 -3.82 -28.20 -7.71
C THR A 70 -4.64 -27.26 -6.82
N LEU A 71 -5.29 -27.77 -5.77
CA LEU A 71 -6.10 -26.94 -4.86
C LEU A 71 -5.24 -25.98 -4.04
N ALA A 72 -4.07 -26.44 -3.58
CA ALA A 72 -3.12 -25.58 -2.88
C ALA A 72 -2.60 -24.47 -3.81
N CYS A 73 -2.31 -24.82 -5.06
CA CYS A 73 -1.83 -23.89 -6.08
C CYS A 73 -2.83 -22.75 -6.33
N VAL A 74 -4.13 -23.05 -6.45
CA VAL A 74 -5.20 -22.03 -6.60
C VAL A 74 -5.24 -21.08 -5.41
N PHE A 75 -5.11 -21.59 -4.18
CA PHE A 75 -5.05 -20.75 -2.99
C PHE A 75 -3.86 -19.79 -3.01
N PHE A 76 -2.66 -20.27 -3.33
CA PHE A 76 -1.47 -19.40 -3.40
C PHE A 76 -1.56 -18.35 -4.51
N TYR A 77 -2.10 -18.70 -5.69
CA TYR A 77 -2.28 -17.74 -6.78
C TYR A 77 -3.33 -16.67 -6.45
N THR A 78 -4.44 -17.04 -5.82
CA THR A 78 -5.45 -16.05 -5.39
C THR A 78 -4.91 -15.10 -4.33
N VAL A 79 -4.13 -15.60 -3.37
CA VAL A 79 -3.44 -14.75 -2.37
C VAL A 79 -2.42 -13.83 -3.04
N ALA A 80 -1.65 -14.33 -4.01
CA ALA A 80 -0.72 -13.51 -4.79
C ALA A 80 -1.44 -12.40 -5.58
N ALA A 81 -2.60 -12.70 -6.16
CA ALA A 81 -3.42 -11.70 -6.86
C ALA A 81 -3.93 -10.60 -5.92
N LEU A 82 -4.38 -10.96 -4.70
CA LEU A 82 -4.77 -9.97 -3.68
C LEU A 82 -3.59 -9.06 -3.29
N CYS A 83 -2.39 -9.63 -3.18
CA CYS A 83 -1.17 -8.85 -2.93
C CYS A 83 -0.80 -7.95 -4.12
N ALA A 84 -1.01 -8.40 -5.37
CA ALA A 84 -0.80 -7.56 -6.54
C ALA A 84 -1.75 -6.34 -6.55
N CYS A 85 -3.01 -6.52 -6.13
CA CYS A 85 -3.96 -5.42 -5.98
C CYS A 85 -3.53 -4.40 -4.90
N THR A 86 -2.89 -4.84 -3.80
CA THR A 86 -2.36 -3.89 -2.79
C THR A 86 -1.15 -3.14 -3.30
N ILE A 87 -0.25 -3.80 -4.04
CA ILE A 87 0.87 -3.17 -4.75
C ILE A 87 0.35 -2.07 -5.68
N ALA A 88 -0.66 -2.36 -6.50
CA ALA A 88 -1.27 -1.39 -7.42
C ALA A 88 -1.83 -0.15 -6.70
N LYS A 89 -2.51 -0.34 -5.56
CA LYS A 89 -3.00 0.80 -4.74
C LYS A 89 -1.86 1.65 -4.21
N ILE A 90 -0.77 1.03 -3.75
CA ILE A 90 0.41 1.74 -3.22
C ILE A 90 1.11 2.52 -4.33
N THR A 91 1.27 1.94 -5.52
CA THR A 91 1.93 2.62 -6.66
C THR A 91 1.11 3.80 -7.16
N VAL A 92 -0.21 3.64 -7.31
CA VAL A 92 -1.12 4.74 -7.70
C VAL A 92 -1.06 5.86 -6.67
N ALA A 93 -1.15 5.54 -5.38
CA ALA A 93 -1.03 6.53 -4.31
C ALA A 93 0.33 7.24 -4.35
N TRP A 94 1.42 6.49 -4.57
CA TRP A 94 2.74 7.06 -4.71
C TRP A 94 2.81 8.03 -5.89
N ILE A 95 2.40 7.63 -7.09
CA ILE A 95 2.40 8.47 -8.30
C ILE A 95 1.60 9.76 -8.08
N PHE A 96 0.37 9.62 -7.56
CA PHE A 96 -0.52 10.76 -7.31
C PHE A 96 0.10 11.79 -6.36
N LEU A 97 0.75 11.34 -5.27
CA LEU A 97 1.46 12.22 -4.34
C LEU A 97 2.68 12.92 -4.96
N GLY A 98 3.21 12.43 -6.09
CA GLY A 98 4.27 13.12 -6.82
C GLY A 98 3.77 14.15 -7.80
N GLN A 99 2.61 13.89 -8.37
CA GLN A 99 1.93 14.84 -9.26
C GLN A 99 1.35 16.02 -8.47
N GLN A 100 1.16 15.88 -7.15
CA GLN A 100 0.79 16.99 -6.27
C GLN A 100 1.94 18.00 -6.14
N ASN A 101 1.98 18.95 -7.08
CA ASN A 101 2.85 20.11 -7.04
C ASN A 101 2.18 21.24 -6.22
N PRO A 102 2.74 21.66 -5.07
CA PRO A 102 2.15 22.70 -4.23
C PRO A 102 2.13 24.10 -4.89
N GLN A 103 2.81 24.29 -6.02
CA GLN A 103 3.00 25.58 -6.67
C GLN A 103 2.01 25.88 -7.82
N ARG A 104 0.97 25.05 -8.06
CA ARG A 104 0.04 25.25 -9.19
C ARG A 104 -1.18 26.14 -8.88
N ASN A 105 -1.29 26.65 -7.65
CA ASN A 105 -2.43 27.45 -7.17
C ASN A 105 -2.00 28.72 -6.41
N LEU A 106 -0.78 29.22 -6.65
CA LEU A 106 -0.34 30.59 -6.36
C LEU A 106 -0.11 31.29 -7.70
#